data_AF-A0A1D7QJP7-F1
#
_entry.id   AF-A0A1D7QJP7-F1
#
_cell.length_a   1.000
_cell.length_b   1.000
_cell.length_c   1.000
_cell.angle_alpha   90.00
_cell.angle_beta   90.00
_cell.angle_gamma   90.00
#
_symmetry.space_group_name_H-M   'P 1'
#
loop_
_entity.id
_entity.type
_entity.pdbx_description
1 polymer ?
#
loop_
_entity_poly.entity_id
_entity_poly.type
_entity_poly.pdbx_seq_one_letter_code
_entity_poly.pdbx_strand_id
1 'polypeptide(L)'
;MKPEEYNSKDYLPRGHYPWPDLINPHAEQMGKDMDGWIDNDYTFLTEKQREIYKKMRLHMCTARMWPDLTYEQSIPCNRFMLQYVALDDQVEHSSLEEIQQLRIRCVDILKGARPGPEENALYQHMALIRDEFRALMPDIWVERFIYYFYQSFRYGIELEYPYKIAQRPPSLTLFKTIREYSVLMRPYLILGEIESGLVLPEHIFEHIVVQKMISHMTLVVAWQNDIHSLPKEMAKGTEVFNLVFVLQQEYNLSLKEACEQAFRIHNEELAKALALHAEYREFGEFQEHVDKFVYYAGVGLQGVNSFYLETERYRHGGVGFAWPENNAVAE
;
A
#
# COMPACT_ATOMS: atom_id res chain seq x y z
N MET A 1 18.39 8.27 -21.54
CA MET A 1 17.07 7.62 -21.53
C MET A 1 16.04 8.72 -21.42
N LYS A 2 15.13 8.81 -22.39
CA LYS A 2 13.98 9.69 -22.33
C LYS A 2 12.87 9.05 -21.48
N PRO A 3 11.95 9.84 -20.90
CA PRO A 3 10.85 9.29 -20.10
C PRO A 3 10.04 8.21 -20.83
N GLU A 4 9.83 8.37 -22.15
CA GLU A 4 9.03 7.45 -22.97
C GLU A 4 9.75 6.12 -23.24
N GLU A 5 11.07 6.09 -23.06
CA GLU A 5 11.90 4.89 -23.21
C GLU A 5 11.91 4.03 -21.94
N TYR A 6 11.43 4.56 -20.80
CA TYR A 6 11.38 3.83 -19.55
C TYR A 6 10.26 2.79 -19.54
N ASN A 7 10.61 1.57 -19.15
CA ASN A 7 9.69 0.46 -18.97
C ASN A 7 9.99 -0.25 -17.64
N SER A 8 9.08 -0.15 -16.67
CA SER A 8 9.25 -0.77 -15.35
C SER A 8 9.39 -2.29 -15.40
N LYS A 9 8.89 -2.94 -16.46
CA LYS A 9 8.99 -4.40 -16.68
C LYS A 9 10.43 -4.88 -16.87
N ASP A 10 11.34 -4.00 -17.28
CA ASP A 10 12.74 -4.32 -17.48
C ASP A 10 13.48 -4.47 -16.13
N TYR A 11 12.91 -3.93 -15.06
CA TYR A 11 13.46 -3.99 -13.70
C TYR A 11 12.75 -5.04 -12.85
N LEU A 12 11.42 -5.08 -12.87
CA LEU A 12 10.61 -5.98 -12.03
C LEU A 12 9.66 -6.83 -12.89
N PRO A 13 10.18 -7.80 -13.65
CA PRO A 13 9.36 -8.67 -14.49
C PRO A 13 8.47 -9.60 -13.66
N ARG A 14 7.50 -10.26 -14.31
CA ARG A 14 6.72 -11.33 -13.68
C ARG A 14 7.67 -12.46 -13.26
N GLY A 15 7.50 -12.99 -12.05
CA GLY A 15 8.36 -14.03 -11.50
C GLY A 15 9.73 -13.54 -10.99
N HIS A 16 9.89 -12.23 -10.74
CA HIS A 16 11.11 -11.68 -10.12
C HIS A 16 11.33 -12.17 -8.68
N TYR A 17 10.25 -12.47 -7.96
CA TYR A 17 10.31 -12.89 -6.56
C TYR A 17 10.34 -14.41 -6.42
N PRO A 18 10.90 -14.96 -5.33
CA PRO A 18 10.98 -16.41 -5.11
C PRO A 18 9.64 -17.06 -4.73
N TRP A 19 8.59 -16.26 -4.49
CA TRP A 19 7.25 -16.72 -4.12
C TRP A 19 6.36 -16.92 -5.36
N PRO A 20 5.35 -17.80 -5.29
CA PRO A 20 4.49 -18.07 -6.43
C PRO A 20 3.62 -16.87 -6.83
N ASP A 21 3.35 -16.74 -8.13
CA ASP A 21 2.38 -15.78 -8.68
C ASP A 21 0.99 -16.41 -8.70
N LEU A 22 0.19 -16.12 -7.68
CA LEU A 22 -1.14 -16.70 -7.44
C LEU A 22 -2.25 -15.66 -7.59
N ILE A 23 -3.50 -16.14 -7.64
CA ILE A 23 -4.70 -15.31 -7.64
C ILE A 23 -5.83 -16.02 -6.91
N ASN A 24 -6.58 -15.27 -6.11
CA ASN A 24 -7.74 -15.76 -5.37
C ASN A 24 -8.82 -16.27 -6.34
N PRO A 25 -9.37 -17.49 -6.12
CA PRO A 25 -10.40 -18.06 -6.98
C PRO A 25 -11.71 -17.24 -7.02
N HIS A 26 -11.92 -16.36 -6.04
CA HIS A 26 -13.09 -15.48 -5.94
C HIS A 26 -12.88 -14.10 -6.58
N ALA A 27 -11.77 -13.86 -7.29
CA ALA A 27 -11.42 -12.55 -7.84
C ALA A 27 -12.53 -11.88 -8.67
N GLU A 28 -13.31 -12.66 -9.44
CA GLU A 28 -14.43 -12.12 -10.21
C GLU A 28 -15.55 -11.58 -9.29
N GLN A 29 -15.90 -12.33 -8.24
CA GLN A 29 -16.93 -11.90 -7.30
C GLN A 29 -16.45 -10.70 -6.48
N MET A 30 -15.20 -10.71 -6.02
CA MET A 30 -14.57 -9.57 -5.35
C MET A 30 -14.63 -8.28 -6.20
N GLY A 31 -14.52 -8.41 -7.53
CA GLY A 31 -14.68 -7.30 -8.45
C GLY A 31 -16.11 -6.76 -8.51
N LYS A 32 -17.11 -7.66 -8.60
CA LYS A 32 -18.53 -7.27 -8.58
C LYS A 32 -18.91 -6.57 -7.28
N ASP A 33 -18.42 -7.05 -6.15
CA ASP A 33 -18.69 -6.44 -4.84
C ASP A 33 -18.07 -5.04 -4.76
N MET A 34 -16.82 -4.89 -5.21
CA MET A 34 -16.13 -3.61 -5.24
C MET A 34 -16.82 -2.58 -6.14
N ASP A 35 -17.21 -2.98 -7.36
CA ASP A 35 -17.97 -2.12 -8.26
C ASP A 35 -19.31 -1.72 -7.63
N GLY A 36 -19.97 -2.65 -6.94
CA GLY A 36 -21.18 -2.38 -6.16
C GLY A 36 -20.97 -1.35 -5.06
N TRP A 37 -19.88 -1.42 -4.29
CA TRP A 37 -19.54 -0.40 -3.29
C TRP A 37 -19.26 0.95 -3.95
N ILE A 38 -18.51 0.96 -5.06
CA ILE A 38 -18.19 2.20 -5.79
C ILE A 38 -19.48 2.88 -6.26
N ASP A 39 -20.39 2.13 -6.89
CA ASP A 39 -21.61 2.69 -7.49
C ASP A 39 -22.64 3.14 -6.44
N ASN A 40 -22.76 2.43 -5.32
CA ASN A 40 -23.82 2.68 -4.33
C ASN A 40 -23.36 3.50 -3.11
N ASP A 41 -22.12 3.33 -2.67
CA ASP A 41 -21.65 3.93 -1.41
C ASP A 41 -20.75 5.15 -1.68
N TYR A 42 -19.82 5.07 -2.63
CA TYR A 42 -18.86 6.15 -2.96
C TYR A 42 -19.49 7.24 -3.85
N THR A 43 -20.73 7.60 -3.54
CA THR A 43 -21.54 8.58 -4.29
C THR A 43 -21.06 10.03 -4.13
N PHE A 44 -20.20 10.30 -3.14
CA PHE A 44 -19.52 11.58 -2.98
C PHE A 44 -18.47 11.85 -4.08
N LEU A 45 -18.01 10.80 -4.77
CA LEU A 45 -17.17 10.93 -5.95
C LEU A 45 -18.02 11.31 -7.18
N THR A 46 -17.41 11.94 -8.17
CA THR A 46 -18.09 12.16 -9.46
C THR A 46 -18.25 10.84 -10.23
N GLU A 47 -19.18 10.77 -11.17
CA GLU A 47 -19.36 9.60 -12.04
C GLU A 47 -18.06 9.24 -12.77
N LYS A 48 -17.35 10.26 -13.26
CA LYS A 48 -16.04 10.11 -13.91
C LYS A 48 -15.00 9.50 -12.96
N GLN A 49 -14.93 9.96 -11.70
CA GLN A 49 -14.03 9.37 -10.71
C GLN A 49 -14.38 7.91 -10.43
N ARG A 50 -15.66 7.57 -10.25
CA ARG A 50 -16.12 6.19 -10.05
C ARG A 50 -15.74 5.28 -11.21
N GLU A 51 -15.93 5.73 -12.45
CA GLU A 51 -15.50 4.98 -13.64
C GLU A 51 -13.99 4.76 -13.69
N ILE A 52 -13.18 5.73 -13.23
CA ILE A 52 -11.74 5.54 -13.12
C ILE A 52 -11.41 4.50 -12.05
N TYR A 53 -12.03 4.54 -10.86
CA TYR A 53 -11.80 3.54 -9.81
C TYR A 53 -12.14 2.11 -10.27
N LYS A 54 -13.26 1.91 -10.98
CA LYS A 54 -13.60 0.60 -11.55
C LYS A 54 -12.55 0.11 -12.55
N LYS A 55 -12.04 1.01 -13.41
CA LYS A 55 -10.95 0.69 -14.35
C LYS A 55 -9.62 0.34 -13.69
N MET A 56 -9.35 0.84 -12.48
CA MET A 56 -8.14 0.46 -11.73
C MET A 56 -8.14 -1.01 -11.32
N ARG A 57 -9.34 -1.63 -11.20
CA ARG A 57 -9.54 -3.02 -10.79
C ARG A 57 -8.79 -3.37 -9.51
N LEU A 58 -8.92 -2.54 -8.47
CA LEU A 58 -8.18 -2.70 -7.22
C LEU A 58 -8.42 -4.05 -6.54
N HIS A 59 -9.57 -4.70 -6.79
CA HIS A 59 -9.85 -6.07 -6.36
C HIS A 59 -8.81 -7.08 -6.83
N MET A 60 -8.21 -6.88 -8.01
CA MET A 60 -7.13 -7.73 -8.52
C MET A 60 -5.85 -7.60 -7.68
N CYS A 61 -5.60 -6.44 -7.07
CA CYS A 61 -4.49 -6.27 -6.14
C CYS A 61 -4.70 -7.16 -4.92
N THR A 62 -5.86 -7.02 -4.26
CA THR A 62 -6.24 -7.86 -3.11
C THR A 62 -6.18 -9.35 -3.46
N ALA A 63 -6.79 -9.76 -4.57
CA ALA A 63 -6.87 -11.16 -4.99
C ALA A 63 -5.49 -11.77 -5.29
N ARG A 64 -4.54 -10.97 -5.78
CA ARG A 64 -3.17 -11.44 -6.05
C ARG A 64 -2.30 -11.45 -4.81
N MET A 65 -2.51 -10.49 -3.90
CA MET A 65 -1.75 -10.43 -2.65
C MET A 65 -2.12 -11.54 -1.69
N TRP A 66 -3.41 -11.88 -1.64
CA TRP A 66 -4.00 -12.79 -0.66
C TRP A 66 -4.83 -13.87 -1.38
N PRO A 67 -4.14 -14.79 -2.09
CA PRO A 67 -4.78 -15.78 -2.97
C PRO A 67 -5.55 -16.87 -2.21
N ASP A 68 -5.24 -17.12 -0.95
CA ASP A 68 -5.81 -18.23 -0.18
C ASP A 68 -6.93 -17.78 0.78
N LEU A 69 -7.25 -16.48 0.86
CA LEU A 69 -8.42 -16.00 1.60
C LEU A 69 -9.69 -16.69 1.11
N THR A 70 -10.49 -17.18 2.06
CA THR A 70 -11.88 -17.54 1.78
C THR A 70 -12.65 -16.32 1.26
N TYR A 71 -13.77 -16.55 0.59
CA TYR A 71 -14.61 -15.45 0.12
C TYR A 71 -15.02 -14.51 1.27
N GLU A 72 -15.42 -15.06 2.41
CA GLU A 72 -15.81 -14.30 3.60
C GLU A 72 -14.65 -13.45 4.16
N GLN A 73 -13.44 -14.01 4.23
CA GLN A 73 -12.24 -13.28 4.63
C GLN A 73 -11.83 -12.20 3.62
N SER A 74 -12.12 -12.43 2.33
CA SER A 74 -11.75 -11.51 1.26
C SER A 74 -12.54 -10.20 1.31
N ILE A 75 -13.78 -10.20 1.83
CA ILE A 75 -14.66 -9.03 1.89
C ILE A 75 -13.99 -7.84 2.61
N PRO A 76 -13.60 -7.94 3.90
CA PRO A 76 -12.99 -6.81 4.60
C PRO A 76 -11.61 -6.43 4.03
N CYS A 77 -10.82 -7.41 3.58
CA CYS A 77 -9.52 -7.15 2.96
C CYS A 77 -9.67 -6.35 1.65
N ASN A 78 -10.67 -6.70 0.85
CA ASN A 78 -10.97 -6.04 -0.42
C ASN A 78 -11.60 -4.66 -0.22
N ARG A 79 -12.46 -4.53 0.80
CA ARG A 79 -13.03 -3.24 1.22
C ARG A 79 -11.93 -2.29 1.68
N PHE A 80 -10.99 -2.79 2.48
CA PHE A 80 -9.82 -2.02 2.92
C PHE A 80 -8.97 -1.55 1.73
N MET A 81 -8.73 -2.39 0.72
CA MET A 81 -8.01 -1.98 -0.50
C MET A 81 -8.66 -0.77 -1.20
N LEU A 82 -9.98 -0.81 -1.43
CA LEU A 82 -10.69 0.33 -2.03
C LEU A 82 -10.65 1.56 -1.13
N GLN A 83 -11.02 1.38 0.14
CA GLN A 83 -11.17 2.45 1.11
C GLN A 83 -9.86 3.21 1.32
N TYR A 84 -8.75 2.48 1.41
CA TYR A 84 -7.45 3.05 1.74
C TYR A 84 -6.81 3.77 0.54
N VAL A 85 -6.99 3.24 -0.68
CA VAL A 85 -6.59 3.93 -1.91
C VAL A 85 -7.43 5.19 -2.12
N ALA A 86 -8.74 5.12 -1.87
CA ALA A 86 -9.60 6.30 -1.96
C ALA A 86 -9.20 7.35 -0.91
N LEU A 87 -8.89 6.96 0.34
CA LEU A 87 -8.39 7.90 1.36
C LEU A 87 -7.12 8.61 0.89
N ASP A 88 -6.11 7.88 0.40
CA ASP A 88 -4.83 8.44 -0.07
C ASP A 88 -5.05 9.43 -1.24
N ASP A 89 -5.86 9.05 -2.22
CA ASP A 89 -6.17 9.90 -3.37
C ASP A 89 -6.91 11.19 -2.93
N GLN A 90 -7.80 11.12 -1.93
CA GLN A 90 -8.55 12.30 -1.43
C GLN A 90 -7.68 13.28 -0.62
N VAL A 91 -6.61 12.81 0.05
CA VAL A 91 -5.76 13.68 0.87
C VAL A 91 -4.65 14.39 0.08
N GLU A 92 -4.45 14.03 -1.19
CA GLU A 92 -3.38 14.56 -2.06
C GLU A 92 -3.38 16.11 -2.17
N HIS A 93 -4.52 16.77 -2.04
CA HIS A 93 -4.65 18.24 -2.07
C HIS A 93 -5.08 18.85 -0.73
N SER A 94 -5.15 18.05 0.33
CA SER A 94 -5.54 18.51 1.66
C SER A 94 -4.40 19.26 2.35
N SER A 95 -4.75 20.20 3.22
CA SER A 95 -3.82 20.81 4.17
C SER A 95 -3.36 19.79 5.21
N LEU A 96 -2.24 20.09 5.89
CA LEU A 96 -1.75 19.23 6.98
C LEU A 96 -2.78 19.07 8.11
N GLU A 97 -3.54 20.12 8.41
CA GLU A 97 -4.59 20.07 9.42
C GLU A 97 -5.72 19.12 9.01
N GLU A 98 -6.20 19.19 7.78
CA GLU A 98 -7.22 18.27 7.25
C GLU A 98 -6.75 16.81 7.26
N ILE A 99 -5.49 16.55 6.88
CA ILE A 99 -4.88 15.21 6.96
C ILE A 99 -4.88 14.70 8.41
N GLN A 100 -4.50 15.56 9.36
CA GLN A 100 -4.49 15.21 10.78
C GLN A 100 -5.88 14.91 11.32
N GLN A 101 -6.89 15.72 10.96
CA GLN A 101 -8.28 15.48 11.37
C GLN A 101 -8.84 14.19 10.78
N LEU A 102 -8.57 13.93 9.50
CA LEU A 102 -8.96 12.68 8.86
C LEU A 102 -8.32 11.46 9.56
N ARG A 103 -7.01 11.51 9.84
CA ARG A 103 -6.33 10.43 10.60
C ARG A 103 -6.98 10.21 11.95
N ILE A 104 -7.19 11.29 12.73
CA ILE A 104 -7.81 11.21 14.06
C ILE A 104 -9.18 10.56 13.94
N ARG A 105 -10.01 11.04 13.00
CA ARG A 105 -11.37 10.54 12.81
C ARG A 105 -11.41 9.07 12.40
N CYS A 106 -10.55 8.66 11.47
CA CYS A 106 -10.44 7.25 11.06
C CYS A 106 -9.99 6.35 12.21
N VAL A 107 -8.99 6.77 13.00
CA VAL A 107 -8.51 5.99 14.15
C VAL A 107 -9.58 5.89 15.24
N ASP A 108 -10.32 6.97 15.52
CA ASP A 108 -11.42 6.95 16.47
C ASP A 108 -12.53 5.99 16.03
N ILE A 109 -12.88 6.00 14.73
CA ILE A 109 -13.85 5.05 14.17
C ILE A 109 -13.34 3.63 14.36
N LEU A 110 -12.11 3.33 13.95
CA LEU A 110 -11.51 2.00 14.11
C LEU A 110 -11.48 1.54 15.58
N LYS A 111 -11.28 2.46 16.53
CA LYS A 111 -11.33 2.15 17.98
C LYS A 111 -12.74 1.94 18.51
N GLY A 112 -13.78 2.42 17.82
CA GLY A 112 -15.18 2.13 18.14
C GLY A 112 -16.14 3.32 18.04
N ALA A 113 -15.67 4.51 17.67
CA ALA A 113 -16.56 5.62 17.39
C ALA A 113 -17.48 5.28 16.20
N ARG A 114 -18.70 5.81 16.21
CA ARG A 114 -19.61 5.67 15.07
C ARG A 114 -19.43 6.84 14.11
N PRO A 115 -19.41 6.58 12.80
CA PRO A 115 -19.52 7.65 11.82
C PRO A 115 -20.89 8.34 11.97
N GLY A 116 -20.93 9.66 11.75
CA GLY A 116 -22.17 10.42 11.67
C GLY A 116 -22.95 10.08 10.40
N PRO A 117 -24.26 10.31 10.36
CA PRO A 117 -25.08 10.01 9.18
C PRO A 117 -24.70 10.84 7.95
N GLU A 118 -24.13 12.03 8.15
CA GLU A 118 -23.70 12.95 7.08
C GLU A 118 -22.24 12.73 6.65
N GLU A 119 -21.49 11.87 7.34
CA GLU A 119 -20.11 11.56 6.95
C GLU A 119 -20.10 10.64 5.73
N ASN A 120 -19.23 10.94 4.77
CA ASN A 120 -19.15 10.22 3.51
C ASN A 120 -18.71 8.75 3.68
N ALA A 121 -18.80 7.98 2.59
CA ALA A 121 -18.57 6.55 2.61
C ALA A 121 -17.18 6.10 3.07
N LEU A 122 -16.15 6.97 3.06
CA LEU A 122 -14.83 6.62 3.59
C LEU A 122 -14.90 6.26 5.07
N TYR A 123 -15.67 7.03 5.84
CA TYR A 123 -15.86 6.82 7.27
C TYR A 123 -16.86 5.69 7.56
N GLN A 124 -17.92 5.56 6.74
CA GLN A 124 -18.86 4.44 6.84
C GLN A 124 -18.16 3.10 6.59
N HIS A 125 -17.35 3.00 5.52
CA HIS A 125 -16.57 1.81 5.21
C HIS A 125 -15.50 1.53 6.25
N MET A 126 -14.91 2.56 6.87
CA MET A 126 -13.99 2.35 7.99
C MET A 126 -14.67 1.65 9.18
N ALA A 127 -15.92 1.99 9.47
CA ALA A 127 -16.70 1.32 10.50
C ALA A 127 -17.04 -0.13 10.12
N LEU A 128 -17.39 -0.38 8.85
CA LEU A 128 -17.61 -1.74 8.34
C LEU A 128 -16.34 -2.59 8.47
N ILE A 129 -15.19 -2.07 8.03
CA ILE A 129 -13.89 -2.75 8.13
C ILE A 129 -13.59 -3.13 9.58
N ARG A 130 -13.79 -2.20 10.52
CA ARG A 130 -13.61 -2.47 11.95
C ARG A 130 -14.50 -3.61 12.43
N ASP A 131 -15.80 -3.57 12.11
CA ASP A 131 -16.76 -4.54 12.61
C ASP A 131 -16.53 -5.92 11.97
N GLU A 132 -16.22 -5.96 10.67
CA GLU A 132 -15.85 -7.16 9.93
C GLU A 132 -14.54 -7.78 10.46
N PHE A 133 -13.49 -6.97 10.72
CA PHE A 133 -12.24 -7.48 11.28
C PHE A 133 -12.36 -7.92 12.74
N ARG A 134 -13.18 -7.26 13.58
CA ARG A 134 -13.44 -7.72 14.95
C ARG A 134 -14.25 -9.02 14.99
N ALA A 135 -15.07 -9.27 13.99
CA ALA A 135 -15.75 -10.56 13.85
C ALA A 135 -14.81 -11.67 13.38
N LEU A 136 -13.76 -11.32 12.63
CA LEU A 136 -12.85 -12.27 11.99
C LEU A 136 -11.59 -12.59 12.82
N MET A 137 -11.03 -11.60 13.51
CA MET A 137 -9.69 -11.64 14.12
C MET A 137 -9.72 -11.31 15.60
N PRO A 138 -8.78 -11.84 16.41
CA PRO A 138 -8.69 -11.52 17.83
C PRO A 138 -8.28 -10.06 18.06
N ASP A 139 -8.64 -9.50 19.22
CA ASP A 139 -8.38 -8.11 19.58
C ASP A 139 -6.90 -7.70 19.42
N ILE A 140 -5.96 -8.58 19.73
CA ILE A 140 -4.51 -8.31 19.58
C ILE A 140 -4.12 -7.99 18.13
N TRP A 141 -4.80 -8.60 17.15
CA TRP A 141 -4.56 -8.36 15.74
C TRP A 141 -5.24 -7.06 15.30
N VAL A 142 -6.45 -6.80 15.79
CA VAL A 142 -7.20 -5.58 15.50
C VAL A 142 -6.45 -4.35 16.02
N GLU A 143 -5.97 -4.36 17.26
CA GLU A 143 -5.19 -3.24 17.82
C GLU A 143 -3.91 -2.98 17.03
N ARG A 144 -3.24 -4.04 16.56
CA ARG A 144 -2.07 -3.94 15.68
C ARG A 144 -2.43 -3.31 14.33
N PHE A 145 -3.54 -3.72 13.72
CA PHE A 145 -4.05 -3.12 12.49
C PHE A 145 -4.31 -1.61 12.66
N ILE A 146 -4.98 -1.21 13.75
CA ILE A 146 -5.25 0.20 14.07
C ILE A 146 -3.95 0.98 14.24
N TYR A 147 -2.97 0.40 14.93
CA TYR A 147 -1.68 1.03 15.12
C TYR A 147 -0.91 1.22 13.81
N TYR A 148 -0.91 0.21 12.93
CA TYR A 148 -0.27 0.32 11.62
C TYR A 148 -0.98 1.34 10.71
N PHE A 149 -2.32 1.39 10.73
CA PHE A 149 -3.08 2.44 10.05
C PHE A 149 -2.64 3.83 10.55
N TYR A 150 -2.60 4.02 11.88
CA TYR A 150 -2.17 5.27 12.50
C TYR A 150 -0.76 5.67 12.04
N GLN A 151 0.19 4.73 12.04
CA GLN A 151 1.58 4.98 11.66
C GLN A 151 1.71 5.41 10.20
N SER A 152 0.95 4.78 9.29
CA SER A 152 0.96 5.12 7.87
C SER A 152 0.56 6.57 7.59
N PHE A 153 -0.41 7.12 8.32
CA PHE A 153 -0.76 8.54 8.19
C PHE A 153 0.20 9.44 8.96
N ARG A 154 0.46 9.12 10.25
CA ARG A 154 1.22 9.99 11.15
C ARG A 154 2.69 10.12 10.79
N TYR A 155 3.31 9.00 10.37
CA TYR A 155 4.74 8.92 10.05
C TYR A 155 4.99 8.75 8.54
N GLY A 156 3.94 8.47 7.76
CA GLY A 156 3.99 8.51 6.31
C GLY A 156 3.50 9.86 5.78
N ILE A 157 2.21 9.96 5.44
CA ILE A 157 1.59 11.09 4.72
C ILE A 157 1.91 12.45 5.38
N GLU A 158 1.74 12.58 6.69
CA GLU A 158 2.00 13.84 7.40
C GLU A 158 3.48 14.28 7.32
N LEU A 159 4.43 13.34 7.29
CA LEU A 159 5.86 13.65 7.21
C LEU A 159 6.31 13.94 5.77
N GLU A 160 5.58 13.47 4.76
CA GLU A 160 5.83 13.86 3.36
C GLU A 160 5.45 15.33 3.09
N TYR A 161 4.40 15.81 3.74
CA TYR A 161 3.77 17.11 3.49
C TYR A 161 4.75 18.28 3.29
N PRO A 162 5.69 18.58 4.22
CA PRO A 162 6.57 19.73 4.06
C PRO A 162 7.47 19.65 2.82
N TYR A 163 7.85 18.45 2.38
CA TYR A 163 8.69 18.24 1.20
C TYR A 163 7.88 18.37 -0.10
N LYS A 164 6.63 17.87 -0.11
CA LYS A 164 5.70 18.05 -1.23
C LYS A 164 5.40 19.55 -1.44
N ILE A 165 5.14 20.30 -0.36
CA ILE A 165 4.95 21.76 -0.42
C ILE A 165 6.22 22.49 -0.90
N ALA A 166 7.40 22.09 -0.41
CA ALA A 166 8.67 22.67 -0.83
C ALA A 166 9.11 22.24 -2.24
N GLN A 167 8.40 21.31 -2.88
CA GLN A 167 8.76 20.66 -4.15
C GLN A 167 10.22 20.19 -4.17
N ARG A 168 10.67 19.63 -3.04
CA ARG A 168 12.05 19.16 -2.88
C ARG A 168 12.09 17.92 -1.99
N PRO A 169 12.62 16.79 -2.45
CA PRO A 169 12.76 15.60 -1.62
C PRO A 169 13.74 15.80 -0.45
N PRO A 170 13.56 15.04 0.65
CA PRO A 170 14.57 14.91 1.70
C PRO A 170 15.86 14.23 1.20
N SER A 171 16.88 14.13 2.05
CA SER A 171 18.00 13.22 1.79
C SER A 171 17.53 11.77 1.69
N LEU A 172 18.25 10.93 0.95
CA LEU A 172 17.96 9.51 0.74
C LEU A 172 17.76 8.77 2.05
N THR A 173 18.60 9.04 3.05
CA THR A 173 18.48 8.39 4.37
C THR A 173 17.15 8.71 5.05
N LEU A 174 16.76 9.98 5.04
CA LEU A 174 15.50 10.42 5.65
C LEU A 174 14.30 10.00 4.80
N PHE A 175 14.41 10.09 3.48
CA PHE A 175 13.42 9.60 2.51
C PHE A 175 13.11 8.12 2.76
N LYS A 176 14.12 7.23 2.83
CA LYS A 176 13.89 5.80 3.10
C LYS A 176 13.14 5.58 4.42
N THR A 177 13.46 6.37 5.44
CA THR A 177 12.80 6.28 6.76
C THR A 177 11.33 6.67 6.69
N ILE A 178 10.98 7.73 5.96
CA ILE A 178 9.58 8.16 5.79
C ILE A 178 8.83 7.23 4.85
N ARG A 179 9.47 6.82 3.73
CA ARG A 179 8.86 6.01 2.68
C ARG A 179 8.41 4.63 3.15
N GLU A 180 9.09 4.07 4.16
CA GLU A 180 8.63 2.86 4.86
C GLU A 180 7.20 3.00 5.38
N TYR A 181 6.80 4.17 5.84
CA TYR A 181 5.45 4.41 6.36
C TYR A 181 4.51 4.95 5.31
N SER A 182 5.01 5.81 4.40
CA SER A 182 4.18 6.51 3.42
C SER A 182 3.83 5.70 2.18
N VAL A 183 4.43 4.52 1.96
CA VAL A 183 3.90 3.53 1.01
C VAL A 183 2.60 2.88 1.50
N LEU A 184 2.26 3.07 2.79
CA LEU A 184 1.03 2.59 3.41
C LEU A 184 0.88 1.04 3.43
N MET A 185 1.96 0.27 3.36
CA MET A 185 1.88 -1.19 3.18
C MET A 185 1.82 -2.02 4.48
N ARG A 186 2.19 -1.46 5.63
CA ARG A 186 2.22 -2.20 6.90
C ARG A 186 0.88 -2.83 7.30
N PRO A 187 -0.27 -2.13 7.21
CA PRO A 187 -1.57 -2.74 7.52
C PRO A 187 -1.91 -3.92 6.60
N TYR A 188 -1.44 -3.90 5.35
CA TYR A 188 -1.65 -5.02 4.43
C TYR A 188 -0.78 -6.21 4.80
N LEU A 189 0.48 -6.03 5.18
CA LEU A 189 1.38 -7.15 5.49
C LEU A 189 0.83 -8.09 6.57
N ILE A 190 0.11 -7.56 7.55
CA ILE A 190 -0.50 -8.37 8.63
C ILE A 190 -1.77 -9.11 8.21
N LEU A 191 -2.32 -8.86 7.01
CA LEU A 191 -3.41 -9.67 6.45
C LEU A 191 -2.95 -11.11 6.16
N GLY A 192 -1.65 -11.36 6.04
CA GLY A 192 -1.10 -12.72 5.97
C GLY A 192 -1.41 -13.58 7.21
N GLU A 193 -1.69 -12.96 8.37
CA GLU A 193 -2.14 -13.68 9.56
C GLU A 193 -3.60 -14.14 9.43
N ILE A 194 -4.43 -13.44 8.64
CA ILE A 194 -5.79 -13.89 8.29
C ILE A 194 -5.70 -15.13 7.40
N GLU A 195 -4.86 -15.05 6.37
CA GLU A 195 -4.70 -16.12 5.37
C GLU A 195 -4.10 -17.39 5.99
N SER A 196 -3.07 -17.25 6.83
CA SER A 196 -2.49 -18.38 7.54
C SER A 196 -3.35 -18.93 8.69
N GLY A 197 -4.28 -18.12 9.22
CA GLY A 197 -4.99 -18.40 10.46
C GLY A 197 -4.10 -18.41 11.71
N LEU A 198 -2.85 -17.95 11.60
CA LEU A 198 -1.86 -17.96 12.67
C LEU A 198 -1.48 -16.54 13.07
N VAL A 199 -2.07 -16.05 14.16
CA VAL A 199 -1.74 -14.75 14.73
C VAL A 199 -0.50 -14.87 15.60
N LEU A 200 0.54 -14.10 15.28
CA LEU A 200 1.76 -14.04 16.07
C LEU A 200 1.48 -13.41 17.45
N PRO A 201 1.91 -14.05 18.55
CA PRO A 201 1.90 -13.45 19.88
C PRO A 201 2.70 -12.15 19.90
N GLU A 202 2.32 -11.21 20.77
CA GLU A 202 2.91 -9.88 20.86
C GLU A 202 4.45 -9.92 21.00
N HIS A 203 4.98 -10.74 21.90
CA HIS A 203 6.44 -10.86 22.11
C HIS A 203 7.21 -11.39 20.89
N ILE A 204 6.56 -12.18 20.02
CA ILE A 204 7.16 -12.65 18.76
C ILE A 204 7.04 -11.56 17.71
N PHE A 205 5.88 -10.91 17.61
CA PHE A 205 5.66 -9.83 16.66
C PHE A 205 6.60 -8.65 16.90
N GLU A 206 6.77 -8.24 18.16
CA GLU A 206 7.67 -7.16 18.60
C GLU A 206 9.15 -7.55 18.56
N HIS A 207 9.45 -8.84 18.35
CA HIS A 207 10.83 -9.31 18.27
C HIS A 207 11.59 -8.54 17.18
N ILE A 208 12.81 -8.10 17.50
CA ILE A 208 13.56 -7.15 16.67
C ILE A 208 13.75 -7.67 15.24
N VAL A 209 13.97 -8.98 15.11
CA VAL A 209 14.17 -9.65 13.81
C VAL A 209 12.88 -9.64 12.99
N VAL A 210 11.72 -9.88 13.60
CA VAL A 210 10.41 -9.82 12.93
C VAL A 210 10.13 -8.39 12.46
N GLN A 211 10.34 -7.40 13.33
CA GLN A 211 10.18 -6.00 12.95
C GLN A 211 11.14 -5.57 11.83
N LYS A 212 12.37 -6.09 11.79
CA LYS A 212 13.30 -5.85 10.68
C LYS A 212 12.86 -6.53 9.39
N MET A 213 12.35 -7.76 9.44
CA MET A 213 11.77 -8.41 8.26
C MET A 213 10.58 -7.62 7.71
N ILE A 214 9.65 -7.19 8.58
CA ILE A 214 8.51 -6.32 8.19
C ILE A 214 9.00 -5.03 7.54
N SER A 215 9.99 -4.38 8.13
CA SER A 215 10.59 -3.14 7.61
C SER A 215 11.17 -3.35 6.19
N HIS A 216 12.00 -4.38 5.99
CA HIS A 216 12.59 -4.68 4.69
C HIS A 216 11.53 -5.06 3.66
N MET A 217 10.54 -5.89 4.01
CA MET A 217 9.44 -6.23 3.09
C MET A 217 8.57 -5.03 2.72
N THR A 218 8.31 -4.13 3.68
CA THR A 218 7.58 -2.88 3.41
C THR A 218 8.35 -2.00 2.42
N LEU A 219 9.66 -1.87 2.61
CA LEU A 219 10.53 -1.12 1.69
C LEU A 219 10.61 -1.77 0.31
N VAL A 220 10.63 -3.10 0.21
CA VAL A 220 10.54 -3.79 -1.09
C VAL A 220 9.30 -3.35 -1.85
N VAL A 221 8.13 -3.32 -1.21
CA VAL A 221 6.90 -2.84 -1.86
C VAL A 221 6.95 -1.34 -2.17
N ALA A 222 7.59 -0.52 -1.33
CA ALA A 222 7.83 0.89 -1.64
C ALA A 222 8.64 1.06 -2.94
N TRP A 223 9.71 0.29 -3.11
CA TRP A 223 10.53 0.37 -4.31
C TRP A 223 9.85 -0.23 -5.53
N GLN A 224 9.00 -1.26 -5.36
CA GLN A 224 8.09 -1.71 -6.43
C GLN A 224 7.20 -0.55 -6.88
N ASN A 225 6.56 0.13 -5.94
CA ASN A 225 5.69 1.25 -6.24
C ASN A 225 6.44 2.35 -6.97
N ASP A 226 7.59 2.80 -6.46
CA ASP A 226 8.41 3.85 -7.05
C ASP A 226 8.86 3.49 -8.49
N ILE A 227 9.24 2.24 -8.74
CA ILE A 227 9.67 1.76 -10.07
C ILE A 227 8.47 1.70 -11.03
N HIS A 228 7.33 1.15 -10.61
CA HIS A 228 6.17 1.01 -11.50
C HIS A 228 5.41 2.31 -11.74
N SER A 229 5.36 3.20 -10.74
CA SER A 229 4.64 4.47 -10.81
C SER A 229 5.43 5.60 -11.47
N LEU A 230 6.75 5.46 -11.63
CA LEU A 230 7.63 6.47 -12.21
C LEU A 230 7.08 7.15 -13.49
N PRO A 231 6.54 6.42 -14.51
CA PRO A 231 5.96 7.07 -15.69
C PRO A 231 4.85 8.06 -15.38
N LYS A 232 3.96 7.70 -14.46
CA LYS A 232 2.84 8.53 -14.00
C LYS A 232 3.38 9.77 -13.29
N GLU A 233 4.37 9.58 -12.44
CA GLU A 233 4.91 10.64 -11.58
C GLU A 233 5.78 11.63 -12.35
N MET A 234 6.55 11.15 -13.34
CA MET A 234 7.23 12.01 -14.31
C MET A 234 6.25 12.86 -15.11
N ALA A 235 5.10 12.30 -15.50
CA ALA A 235 4.05 13.05 -16.20
C ALA A 235 3.36 14.09 -15.31
N LYS A 236 3.19 13.80 -14.01
CA LYS A 236 2.69 14.76 -13.01
C LYS A 236 3.66 15.92 -12.80
N GLY A 237 4.96 15.65 -12.80
CA GLY A 237 6.04 16.65 -12.74
C GLY A 237 6.21 17.36 -11.38
N THR A 238 5.29 17.18 -10.44
CA THR A 238 5.35 17.75 -9.09
C THR A 238 5.64 16.72 -8.01
N GLU A 239 5.76 15.45 -8.38
CA GLU A 239 6.06 14.39 -7.41
C GLU A 239 7.52 14.46 -6.96
N VAL A 240 7.74 14.31 -5.66
CA VAL A 240 9.06 14.33 -5.03
C VAL A 240 9.32 13.10 -4.17
N PHE A 241 8.29 12.35 -3.81
CA PHE A 241 8.38 11.16 -2.97
C PHE A 241 8.53 9.87 -3.80
N ASN A 242 9.59 9.83 -4.62
CA ASN A 242 10.01 8.64 -5.37
C ASN A 242 11.53 8.47 -5.29
N LEU A 243 11.99 7.24 -5.04
CA LEU A 243 13.40 6.88 -4.91
C LEU A 243 14.25 7.36 -6.09
N VAL A 244 13.75 7.26 -7.32
CA VAL A 244 14.48 7.67 -8.52
C VAL A 244 14.74 9.18 -8.49
N PHE A 245 13.74 10.01 -8.17
CA PHE A 245 13.91 11.46 -8.07
C PHE A 245 14.87 11.86 -6.94
N VAL A 246 14.78 11.18 -5.79
CA VAL A 246 15.68 11.40 -4.65
C VAL A 246 17.13 11.07 -5.03
N LEU A 247 17.36 9.96 -5.74
CA LEU A 247 18.69 9.56 -6.22
C LEU A 247 19.27 10.51 -7.27
N GLN A 248 18.44 10.98 -8.21
CA GLN A 248 18.86 11.99 -9.18
C GLN A 248 19.28 13.29 -8.47
N GLN A 249 18.52 13.75 -7.47
CA GLN A 249 18.85 14.96 -6.74
C GLN A 249 20.12 14.79 -5.89
N GLU A 250 20.24 13.70 -5.12
CA GLU A 250 21.33 13.54 -4.15
C GLU A 250 22.68 13.27 -4.81
N TYR A 251 22.69 12.49 -5.89
CA TYR A 251 23.92 12.03 -6.54
C TYR A 251 24.12 12.58 -7.95
N ASN A 252 23.25 13.48 -8.41
CA ASN A 252 23.29 14.08 -9.75
C ASN A 252 23.31 13.01 -10.87
N LEU A 253 22.52 11.95 -10.70
CA LEU A 253 22.44 10.83 -11.64
C LEU A 253 21.53 11.15 -12.82
N SER A 254 21.87 10.59 -13.99
CA SER A 254 20.92 10.50 -15.09
C SER A 254 19.72 9.61 -14.71
N LEU A 255 18.60 9.76 -15.41
CA LEU A 255 17.41 8.91 -15.19
C LEU A 255 17.75 7.41 -15.21
N LYS A 256 18.56 7.00 -16.19
CA LYS A 256 18.97 5.60 -16.35
C LYS A 256 19.76 5.11 -15.13
N GLU A 257 20.78 5.86 -14.72
CA GLU A 257 21.62 5.51 -13.56
C GLU A 257 20.82 5.48 -12.26
N ALA A 258 19.88 6.42 -12.09
CA ALA A 258 18.99 6.44 -10.93
C ALA A 258 18.03 5.25 -10.90
N CYS A 259 17.46 4.83 -12.03
CA CYS A 259 16.63 3.62 -12.11
C CYS A 259 17.45 2.34 -11.84
N GLU A 260 18.66 2.23 -12.38
CA GLU A 260 19.57 1.11 -12.09
C GLU A 260 19.93 1.05 -10.60
N GLN A 261 20.19 2.21 -9.97
CA GLN A 261 20.47 2.29 -8.54
C GLN A 261 19.24 2.00 -7.67
N ALA A 262 18.06 2.46 -8.07
CA ALA A 262 16.80 2.14 -7.39
C ALA A 262 16.53 0.63 -7.41
N PHE A 263 16.75 -0.02 -8.55
CA PHE A 263 16.63 -1.47 -8.68
C PHE A 263 17.64 -2.25 -7.82
N ARG A 264 18.89 -1.75 -7.71
CA ARG A 264 19.87 -2.32 -6.78
C ARG A 264 19.41 -2.22 -5.33
N ILE A 265 18.95 -1.04 -4.90
CA ILE A 265 18.42 -0.81 -3.55
C ILE A 265 17.24 -1.76 -3.27
N HIS A 266 16.32 -1.92 -4.23
CA HIS A 266 15.23 -2.89 -4.14
C HIS A 266 15.74 -4.31 -3.85
N ASN A 267 16.68 -4.80 -4.65
CA ASN A 267 17.20 -6.16 -4.49
C ASN A 267 17.97 -6.34 -3.17
N GLU A 268 18.65 -5.30 -2.70
CA GLU A 268 19.32 -5.29 -1.40
C GLU A 268 18.32 -5.38 -0.24
N GLU A 269 17.17 -4.69 -0.29
CA GLU A 269 16.14 -4.82 0.75
C GLU A 269 15.50 -6.22 0.74
N LEU A 270 15.22 -6.79 -0.43
CA LEU A 270 14.70 -8.16 -0.55
C LEU A 270 15.70 -9.18 0.03
N ALA A 271 16.98 -9.05 -0.31
CA ALA A 271 18.02 -9.94 0.19
C ALA A 271 18.16 -9.89 1.71
N LYS A 272 18.05 -8.70 2.32
CA LYS A 272 18.08 -8.54 3.79
C LYS A 272 16.88 -9.23 4.46
N ALA A 273 15.67 -9.09 3.92
CA ALA A 273 14.50 -9.77 4.45
C ALA A 273 14.67 -11.31 4.43
N LEU A 274 15.12 -11.85 3.30
CA LEU A 274 15.35 -13.28 3.12
C LEU A 274 16.48 -13.80 4.01
N ALA A 275 17.57 -13.04 4.15
CA ALA A 275 18.70 -13.41 5.01
C ALA A 275 18.27 -13.50 6.48
N LEU A 276 17.52 -12.50 6.99
CA LEU A 276 17.00 -12.53 8.37
C LEU A 276 16.09 -13.74 8.61
N HIS A 277 15.21 -14.07 7.65
CA HIS A 277 14.34 -15.24 7.74
C HIS A 277 15.12 -16.56 7.74
N ALA A 278 16.17 -16.65 6.93
CA ALA A 278 17.00 -17.84 6.83
C ALA A 278 17.91 -18.05 8.05
N GLU A 279 18.51 -16.96 8.56
CA GLU A 279 19.57 -17.01 9.57
C GLU A 279 19.04 -17.07 11.02
N TYR A 280 17.89 -16.45 11.32
CA TYR A 280 17.34 -16.45 12.67
C TYR A 280 16.21 -17.47 12.83
N ARG A 281 16.50 -18.59 13.51
CA ARG A 281 15.58 -19.73 13.70
C ARG A 281 15.22 -20.02 15.17
N GLU A 282 15.38 -19.01 16.03
CA GLU A 282 15.24 -19.13 17.49
C GLU A 282 13.87 -18.67 18.01
N PHE A 283 12.80 -18.89 17.23
CA PHE A 283 11.42 -18.55 17.65
C PHE A 283 10.70 -19.68 18.40
N GLY A 284 11.39 -20.79 18.68
CA GLY A 284 10.83 -21.92 19.44
C GLY A 284 9.59 -22.52 18.75
N GLU A 285 8.52 -22.71 19.51
CA GLU A 285 7.24 -23.25 18.99
C GLU A 285 6.57 -22.35 17.94
N PHE A 286 6.90 -21.06 17.91
CA PHE A 286 6.34 -20.09 16.96
C PHE A 286 7.11 -20.03 15.63
N GLN A 287 8.12 -20.88 15.42
CA GLN A 287 8.91 -20.85 14.19
C GLN A 287 8.04 -21.05 12.93
N GLU A 288 7.10 -22.01 12.95
CA GLU A 288 6.19 -22.22 11.82
C GLU A 288 5.31 -20.99 11.56
N HIS A 289 4.89 -20.27 12.61
CA HIS A 289 4.03 -19.10 12.47
C HIS A 289 4.80 -17.96 11.80
N VAL A 290 6.06 -17.76 12.19
CA VAL A 290 6.95 -16.78 11.53
C VAL A 290 7.22 -17.18 10.09
N ASP A 291 7.46 -18.47 9.81
CA ASP A 291 7.68 -18.96 8.46
C ASP A 291 6.46 -18.72 7.57
N LYS A 292 5.23 -18.95 8.06
CA LYS A 292 3.99 -18.63 7.33
C LYS A 292 3.79 -17.13 7.16
N PHE A 293 4.06 -16.32 8.19
CA PHE A 293 4.00 -14.87 8.08
C PHE A 293 4.89 -14.35 6.95
N VAL A 294 6.16 -14.78 6.92
CA VAL A 294 7.12 -14.41 5.87
C VAL A 294 6.69 -14.93 4.49
N TYR A 295 6.20 -16.17 4.43
CA TYR A 295 5.69 -16.74 3.18
C TYR A 295 4.54 -15.92 2.60
N TYR A 296 3.50 -15.63 3.39
CA TYR A 296 2.33 -14.89 2.91
C TYR A 296 2.62 -13.43 2.62
N ALA A 297 3.47 -12.77 3.42
CA ALA A 297 3.99 -11.46 3.07
C ALA A 297 4.68 -11.50 1.69
N GLY A 298 5.54 -12.49 1.46
CA GLY A 298 6.23 -12.70 0.20
C GLY A 298 5.32 -12.99 -1.01
N VAL A 299 4.28 -13.82 -0.83
CA VAL A 299 3.21 -14.00 -1.82
C VAL A 299 2.53 -12.67 -2.11
N GLY A 300 2.24 -11.88 -1.07
CA GLY A 300 1.77 -10.50 -1.16
C GLY A 300 2.65 -9.62 -2.06
N LEU A 301 3.96 -9.62 -1.83
CA LEU A 301 4.95 -8.88 -2.61
C LEU A 301 4.93 -9.28 -4.10
N GLN A 302 4.88 -10.58 -4.40
CA GLN A 302 4.76 -11.08 -5.78
C GLN A 302 3.42 -10.67 -6.39
N GLY A 303 2.33 -10.75 -5.62
CA GLY A 303 0.98 -10.39 -6.04
C GLY A 303 0.84 -8.91 -6.43
N VAL A 304 1.38 -8.00 -5.62
CA VAL A 304 1.42 -6.55 -5.93
C VAL A 304 2.20 -6.30 -7.22
N ASN A 305 3.35 -6.94 -7.40
CA ASN A 305 4.14 -6.79 -8.62
C ASN A 305 3.35 -7.24 -9.86
N SER A 306 2.70 -8.40 -9.79
CA SER A 306 1.83 -8.90 -10.86
C SER A 306 0.67 -7.93 -11.15
N PHE A 307 0.06 -7.34 -10.13
CA PHE A 307 -0.96 -6.30 -10.30
C PHE A 307 -0.39 -5.06 -11.00
N TYR A 308 0.79 -4.57 -10.60
CA TYR A 308 1.44 -3.42 -11.23
C TYR A 308 1.74 -3.62 -12.73
N LEU A 309 2.03 -4.86 -13.14
CA LEU A 309 2.27 -5.20 -14.54
C LEU A 309 1.00 -5.21 -15.41
N GLU A 310 -0.17 -5.30 -14.79
CA GLU A 310 -1.49 -5.47 -15.43
C GLU A 310 -2.39 -4.25 -15.33
N THR A 311 -2.25 -3.46 -14.26
CA THR A 311 -3.13 -2.33 -13.95
C THR A 311 -3.01 -1.19 -14.96
N GLU A 312 -4.12 -0.51 -15.23
CA GLU A 312 -4.12 0.71 -16.02
C GLU A 312 -3.64 1.94 -15.23
N ARG A 313 -3.58 1.84 -13.87
CA ARG A 313 -3.27 2.96 -12.96
C ARG A 313 -1.92 3.63 -13.24
N TYR A 314 -0.93 2.90 -13.76
CA TYR A 314 0.45 3.39 -13.99
C TYR A 314 0.84 3.53 -15.46
N ARG A 315 -0.14 3.58 -16.38
CA ARG A 315 0.14 3.83 -17.79
C ARG A 315 0.81 5.19 -18.01
N HIS A 316 1.68 5.25 -19.03
CA HIS A 316 2.30 6.47 -19.51
C HIS A 316 1.28 7.61 -19.68
N GLY A 317 1.65 8.82 -19.27
CA GLY A 317 0.79 10.00 -19.32
C GLY A 317 -0.25 10.11 -18.20
N GLY A 318 -0.27 9.19 -17.23
CA GLY A 318 -1.14 9.29 -16.04
C GLY A 318 -2.63 9.10 -16.30
N VAL A 319 -2.99 8.50 -17.43
CA VAL A 319 -4.38 8.37 -17.93
C VAL A 319 -5.25 7.47 -17.06
N GLY A 320 -4.66 6.53 -16.32
CA GLY A 320 -5.39 5.60 -15.44
C GLY A 320 -5.51 6.05 -13.98
N PHE A 321 -4.99 7.22 -13.62
CA PHE A 321 -5.05 7.73 -12.25
C PHE A 321 -6.28 8.62 -12.05
N ALA A 322 -6.98 8.47 -10.93
CA ALA A 322 -8.11 9.32 -10.55
C ALA A 322 -7.59 10.60 -9.91
N TRP A 323 -6.99 11.48 -10.72
CA TRP A 323 -6.57 12.80 -10.23
C TRP A 323 -7.76 13.50 -9.58
N PRO A 324 -7.62 14.04 -8.35
CA PRO A 324 -8.66 14.88 -7.77
C PRO A 324 -8.98 16.00 -8.76
N GLU A 325 -10.27 16.22 -9.01
CA GLU A 325 -10.66 17.32 -9.89
C GLU A 325 -10.45 18.63 -9.13
N ASN A 326 -9.64 19.54 -9.67
CA ASN A 326 -9.52 20.88 -9.13
C ASN A 326 -10.87 21.57 -9.28
N ASN A 327 -11.65 21.65 -8.20
CA ASN A 327 -12.87 22.46 -8.15
C ASN A 327 -12.61 23.98 -8.20
N ALA A 328 -11.39 24.40 -8.48
CA ALA A 328 -11.00 25.80 -8.60
C ALA A 328 -11.25 26.35 -10.02
N VAL A 329 -12.44 26.13 -10.61
CA VAL A 329 -13.06 27.04 -11.60
C VAL A 329 -14.58 26.79 -11.62
N ALA A 330 -15.28 27.22 -10.57
CA ALA A 330 -16.71 27.50 -10.63
C ALA A 330 -17.09 28.53 -9.56
N GLU A 331 -16.47 29.72 -9.64
CA GLU A 331 -17.08 31.06 -9.53
C GLU A 331 -16.02 32.15 -9.54
#